data_AF-A0A7Y3V8M3-F1
#
_entry.id   AF-A0A7Y3V8M3-F1
#
_cell.length_a   1.000
_cell.length_b   1.000
_cell.length_c   1.000
_cell.angle_alpha   90.00
_cell.angle_beta   90.00
_cell.angle_gamma   90.00
#
_symmetry.space_group_name_H-M   'P 1'
#
loop_
_entity.id
_entity.type
_entity.pdbx_description
1 polymer ?
#
loop_
_entity_poly.entity_id
_entity_poly.type
_entity_poly.pdbx_seq_one_letter_code
_entity_poly.pdbx_strand_id
1 'polypeptide(L)'
;MDSSRSAVHGPPHSGAWDAPRHFAGWVPAATHPRTPPVFPAERMLLVIDGRDNGRAWVPGSVRTVRIGRDVTGSALSWSTYLGELRDAGRGPRGIVVDLPAATTGVERAAELVLPLLRALCTSTGPDPLRLAFLVTGRARPELAAALGAVAQIAAVEDGRLNAVSVRVEALPGWAQDPFHVARAELALPRPGLAEVRYTDTGREVRVLRTRPTPPAPASPVGLRRGGRYLVGV
;
A
#
# COMPACT_ATOMS: atom_id res chain seq x y z
N MET A 1 -21.22 -11.65 67.78
CA MET A 1 -21.64 -10.71 66.72
C MET A 1 -20.46 -10.54 65.79
N ASP A 2 -20.58 -11.20 64.65
CA ASP A 2 -19.61 -11.25 63.56
C ASP A 2 -19.37 -9.88 62.91
N SER A 3 -18.14 -9.68 62.45
CA SER A 3 -17.85 -8.76 61.34
C SER A 3 -16.63 -9.29 60.59
N SER A 4 -16.93 -10.22 59.69
CA SER A 4 -16.05 -10.85 58.73
C SER A 4 -15.25 -9.83 57.93
N ARG A 5 -13.92 -9.83 58.09
CA ARG A 5 -13.01 -9.22 57.12
C ARG A 5 -12.85 -10.19 55.96
N SER A 6 -13.59 -9.98 54.88
CA SER A 6 -13.29 -10.63 53.60
C SER A 6 -11.93 -10.16 53.10
N ALA A 7 -10.96 -11.07 53.13
CA ALA A 7 -9.72 -10.96 52.38
C ALA A 7 -10.08 -10.95 50.88
N VAL A 8 -9.98 -9.79 50.24
CA VAL A 8 -10.00 -9.70 48.78
C VAL A 8 -8.65 -10.19 48.29
N HIS A 9 -8.62 -11.45 47.88
CA HIS A 9 -7.55 -11.99 47.05
C HIS A 9 -7.52 -11.20 45.73
N GLY A 10 -6.61 -10.23 45.62
CA GLY A 10 -6.22 -9.69 44.33
C GLY A 10 -5.55 -10.82 43.52
N PRO A 11 -5.93 -11.02 42.24
CA PRO A 11 -5.27 -12.02 41.43
C PRO A 11 -3.78 -11.63 41.27
N PRO A 12 -2.86 -12.59 41.28
CA PRO A 12 -1.48 -12.30 40.93
C PRO A 12 -1.46 -11.80 39.49
N HIS A 13 -0.87 -10.62 39.27
CA HIS A 13 -0.61 -10.08 37.95
C HIS A 13 0.39 -10.98 37.21
N SER A 14 -0.10 -12.07 36.63
CA SER A 14 0.66 -12.99 35.82
C SER A 14 0.90 -12.39 34.43
N GLY A 15 2.13 -11.95 34.18
CA GLY A 15 2.88 -12.32 32.97
C GLY A 15 2.37 -11.85 31.60
N ALA A 16 1.93 -10.61 31.43
CA ALA A 16 1.43 -10.10 30.14
C ALA A 16 2.32 -9.05 29.43
N TRP A 17 3.65 -9.03 29.64
CA TRP A 17 4.51 -7.94 29.10
C TRP A 17 5.56 -8.31 28.06
N ASP A 18 5.73 -9.59 27.73
CA ASP A 18 6.73 -10.02 26.73
C ASP A 18 6.11 -10.54 25.43
N ALA A 19 5.07 -9.87 24.94
CA ALA A 19 4.71 -10.03 23.54
C ALA A 19 5.86 -9.43 22.68
N PRO A 20 6.46 -10.18 21.74
CA PRO A 20 7.50 -9.65 20.87
C PRO A 20 6.97 -8.41 20.16
N ARG A 21 7.62 -7.26 20.42
CA ARG A 21 7.27 -6.03 19.73
C ARG A 21 7.78 -6.14 18.30
N HIS A 22 6.88 -6.15 17.32
CA HIS A 22 7.25 -6.12 15.92
C HIS A 22 7.40 -4.66 15.44
N PHE A 23 8.30 -4.44 14.49
CA PHE A 23 8.44 -3.16 13.80
C PHE A 23 8.59 -3.40 12.30
N ALA A 24 8.12 -2.46 11.49
CA ALA A 24 8.34 -2.53 10.05
C ALA A 24 9.77 -2.07 9.72
N GLY A 25 10.49 -2.84 8.92
CA GLY A 25 11.82 -2.53 8.43
C GLY A 25 11.96 -2.81 6.94
N TRP A 26 12.98 -2.21 6.33
CA TRP A 26 13.30 -2.41 4.93
C TRP A 26 14.38 -3.47 4.79
N VAL A 27 14.17 -4.47 3.93
CA VAL A 27 15.18 -5.45 3.52
C VAL A 27 15.49 -5.29 2.05
N PRO A 28 16.76 -5.45 1.62
CA PRO A 28 17.08 -5.68 0.22
C PRO A 28 16.28 -6.88 -0.32
N ALA A 29 15.70 -6.73 -1.50
CA ALA A 29 14.98 -7.83 -2.14
C ALA A 29 15.97 -8.83 -2.76
N ALA A 30 16.28 -9.91 -2.03
CA ALA A 30 17.27 -10.91 -2.46
C ALA A 30 16.95 -11.58 -3.82
N THR A 31 15.69 -11.55 -4.27
CA THR A 31 15.20 -12.28 -5.46
C THR A 31 14.76 -11.39 -6.62
N HIS A 32 15.11 -10.09 -6.63
CA HIS A 32 14.73 -9.25 -7.76
C HIS A 32 15.65 -9.47 -8.96
N PRO A 33 15.12 -9.84 -10.15
CA PRO A 33 15.94 -10.01 -11.34
C PRO A 33 16.62 -8.69 -11.75
N ARG A 34 17.81 -8.79 -12.35
CA ARG A 34 18.53 -7.62 -12.88
C ARG A 34 17.71 -6.86 -13.93
N THR A 35 16.95 -7.61 -14.74
CA THR A 35 15.97 -7.08 -15.68
C THR A 35 14.66 -7.81 -15.46
N PRO A 36 13.69 -7.21 -14.75
CA PRO A 36 12.41 -7.85 -14.48
C PRO A 36 11.56 -7.99 -15.75
N PRO A 37 10.73 -9.04 -15.83
CA PRO A 37 9.68 -9.09 -16.84
C PRO A 37 8.74 -7.90 -16.64
N VAL A 38 8.13 -7.43 -17.72
CA VAL A 38 7.22 -6.28 -17.69
C VAL A 38 5.80 -6.76 -17.98
N PHE A 39 4.83 -6.28 -17.21
CA PHE A 39 3.43 -6.65 -17.43
C PHE A 39 2.94 -6.15 -18.80
N PRO A 40 2.18 -6.95 -19.59
CA PRO A 40 1.77 -6.59 -20.95
C PRO A 40 0.90 -5.32 -20.96
N ALA A 41 1.29 -4.31 -21.74
CA ALA A 41 0.72 -2.97 -21.71
C ALA A 41 -0.75 -2.93 -22.16
N GLU A 42 -1.11 -3.76 -23.14
CA GLU A 42 -2.43 -3.87 -23.73
C GLU A 42 -3.51 -4.41 -22.76
N ARG A 43 -3.08 -5.02 -21.65
CA ARG A 43 -3.96 -5.50 -20.57
C ARG A 43 -3.96 -4.57 -19.36
N MET A 44 -3.45 -3.34 -19.52
CA MET A 44 -3.29 -2.41 -18.43
C MET A 44 -4.25 -1.23 -18.48
N LEU A 45 -4.59 -0.77 -17.28
CA LEU A 45 -5.19 0.52 -17.03
C LEU A 45 -4.22 1.39 -16.24
N LEU A 46 -3.96 2.60 -16.71
CA LEU A 46 -3.33 3.65 -15.92
C LEU A 46 -4.42 4.57 -15.37
N VAL A 47 -4.46 4.73 -14.05
CA VAL A 47 -5.41 5.59 -13.35
C VAL A 47 -4.65 6.78 -12.79
N ILE A 48 -5.11 7.98 -13.12
CA ILE A 48 -4.53 9.25 -12.66
C ILE A 48 -5.61 10.16 -12.09
N ASP A 49 -5.20 11.14 -11.27
CA ASP A 49 -6.09 12.26 -10.92
C ASP A 49 -6.44 13.03 -12.19
N GLY A 50 -7.71 13.38 -12.40
CA GLY A 50 -8.14 14.14 -13.58
C GLY A 50 -7.63 15.57 -13.64
N ARG A 51 -7.02 16.07 -12.55
CA ARG A 51 -6.25 17.31 -12.53
C ARG A 51 -4.84 17.16 -13.11
N ASP A 52 -4.38 15.93 -13.29
CA ASP A 52 -3.08 15.61 -13.87
C ASP A 52 -3.20 15.43 -15.39
N ASN A 53 -2.21 15.97 -16.11
CA ASN A 53 -2.07 15.78 -17.54
C ASN A 53 -1.50 14.38 -17.89
N GLY A 54 -1.05 13.64 -16.88
CA GLY A 54 -0.48 12.30 -17.01
C GLY A 54 1.00 12.33 -17.37
N ARG A 55 1.57 11.15 -17.64
CA ARG A 55 2.99 11.01 -17.99
C ARG A 55 3.19 10.94 -19.50
N ALA A 56 4.13 11.73 -20.02
CA ALA A 56 4.48 11.77 -21.45
C ALA A 56 5.04 10.43 -22.00
N TRP A 57 5.52 9.54 -21.13
CA TRP A 57 6.26 8.33 -21.50
C TRP A 57 5.42 7.04 -21.42
N VAL A 58 4.12 7.16 -21.16
CA VAL A 58 3.23 5.99 -21.11
C VAL A 58 2.99 5.48 -22.53
N PRO A 59 3.21 4.18 -22.82
CA PRO A 59 2.96 3.64 -24.15
C PRO A 59 1.52 3.88 -24.59
N GLY A 60 1.30 4.28 -25.84
CA GLY A 60 -0.04 4.58 -26.37
C GLY A 60 -1.03 3.40 -26.33
N SER A 61 -0.53 2.17 -26.16
CA SER A 61 -1.35 0.97 -25.97
C SER A 61 -1.92 0.83 -24.54
N VAL A 62 -1.41 1.58 -23.56
CA VAL A 62 -1.95 1.63 -22.21
C VAL A 62 -3.13 2.60 -22.19
N ARG A 63 -4.28 2.13 -21.71
CA ARG A 63 -5.44 2.98 -21.54
C ARG A 63 -5.28 3.83 -20.28
N THR A 64 -5.40 5.14 -20.42
CA THR A 64 -5.40 6.09 -19.30
C THR A 64 -6.81 6.48 -18.92
N VAL A 65 -7.10 6.48 -17.62
CA VAL A 65 -8.37 6.90 -17.01
C VAL A 65 -8.11 8.00 -15.99
N ARG A 66 -8.82 9.10 -16.15
CA ARG A 66 -8.74 10.30 -15.30
C ARG A 66 -9.92 10.35 -14.34
N ILE A 67 -9.65 10.29 -13.03
CA ILE A 67 -10.69 10.40 -12.01
C ILE A 67 -11.24 11.83 -12.00
N GLY A 68 -12.56 11.96 -12.07
CA GLY A 68 -13.28 13.23 -12.18
C GLY A 68 -13.46 13.75 -13.61
N ARG A 69 -12.84 13.11 -14.62
CA ARG A 69 -13.01 13.45 -16.04
C ARG A 69 -13.59 12.29 -16.85
N ASP A 70 -12.96 11.13 -16.77
CA ASP A 70 -13.37 9.93 -17.52
C ASP A 70 -14.31 9.04 -16.69
N VAL A 71 -14.08 8.98 -15.37
CA VAL A 71 -14.91 8.26 -14.39
C VAL A 71 -15.10 9.15 -13.18
N THR A 72 -16.30 9.19 -12.59
CA THR A 72 -16.49 9.92 -11.33
C THR A 72 -15.71 9.25 -10.20
N GLY A 73 -15.39 9.98 -9.13
CA GLY A 73 -14.76 9.41 -7.93
C GLY A 73 -15.67 8.50 -7.10
N SER A 74 -16.70 7.88 -7.67
CA SER A 74 -17.65 7.01 -6.97
C SER A 74 -17.47 5.54 -7.36
N ALA A 75 -17.79 4.63 -6.44
CA ALA A 75 -17.67 3.19 -6.66
C ALA A 75 -18.61 2.70 -7.77
N LEU A 76 -19.80 3.29 -7.89
CA LEU A 76 -20.76 2.95 -8.94
C LEU A 76 -20.20 3.25 -10.33
N SER A 77 -19.63 4.45 -10.53
CA SER A 77 -19.02 4.81 -11.83
C SER A 77 -17.85 3.90 -12.20
N TRP A 78 -17.02 3.52 -11.22
CA TRP A 78 -15.95 2.55 -11.46
C TRP A 78 -16.49 1.17 -11.82
N SER A 79 -17.55 0.71 -11.13
CA SER A 79 -18.18 -0.59 -11.41
C SER A 79 -18.75 -0.62 -12.82
N THR A 80 -19.46 0.45 -13.23
CA THR A 80 -19.97 0.60 -14.60
C THR A 80 -18.84 0.60 -15.62
N TYR A 81 -17.82 1.44 -15.43
CA TYR A 81 -16.68 1.53 -16.36
C TYR A 81 -15.94 0.19 -16.54
N LEU A 82 -15.66 -0.51 -15.43
CA LEU A 82 -14.99 -1.80 -15.47
C LEU A 82 -15.88 -2.90 -16.07
N GLY A 83 -17.20 -2.82 -15.87
CA GLY A 83 -18.20 -3.68 -16.51
C GLY A 83 -18.19 -3.51 -18.02
N GLU A 84 -18.29 -2.28 -18.53
CA GLU A 84 -18.25 -1.98 -19.97
C GLU A 84 -16.94 -2.47 -20.62
N LEU A 85 -15.80 -2.29 -19.95
CA LEU A 85 -14.54 -2.83 -20.44
C LEU A 85 -14.57 -4.36 -20.54
N ARG A 86 -15.16 -5.04 -19.56
CA ARG A 86 -15.27 -6.49 -19.54
C ARG A 86 -16.20 -7.00 -20.64
N ASP A 87 -17.37 -6.39 -20.78
CA ASP A 87 -18.37 -6.78 -21.80
C ASP A 87 -17.80 -6.61 -23.21
N ALA A 88 -16.91 -5.64 -23.40
CA ALA A 88 -16.17 -5.46 -24.64
C ALA A 88 -14.96 -6.40 -24.80
N GLY A 89 -14.74 -7.37 -23.92
CA GLY A 89 -13.60 -8.29 -23.94
C GLY A 89 -12.24 -7.63 -23.61
N ARG A 90 -12.26 -6.43 -23.04
CA ARG A 90 -11.09 -5.56 -22.81
C ARG A 90 -10.86 -5.26 -21.31
N GLY A 91 -11.32 -6.13 -20.43
CA GLY A 91 -11.13 -5.98 -18.98
C GLY A 91 -9.64 -5.94 -18.59
N PRO A 92 -9.20 -4.95 -17.79
CA PRO A 92 -7.80 -4.84 -17.41
C PRO A 92 -7.40 -5.99 -16.47
N ARG A 93 -6.12 -6.38 -16.52
CA ARG A 93 -5.51 -7.34 -15.59
C ARG A 93 -4.41 -6.72 -14.74
N GLY A 94 -3.84 -5.62 -15.20
CA GLY A 94 -2.93 -4.78 -14.44
C GLY A 94 -3.51 -3.39 -14.32
N ILE A 95 -3.47 -2.82 -13.13
CA ILE A 95 -3.85 -1.43 -12.89
C ILE A 95 -2.68 -0.74 -12.22
N VAL A 96 -2.26 0.39 -12.76
CA VAL A 96 -1.34 1.30 -12.06
C VAL A 96 -2.13 2.53 -11.70
N VAL A 97 -2.17 2.84 -10.40
CA VAL A 97 -2.71 4.09 -9.90
C VAL A 97 -1.51 5.00 -9.62
N ASP A 98 -1.39 6.04 -10.43
CA ASP A 98 -0.33 7.02 -10.35
C ASP A 98 -0.93 8.35 -9.91
N LEU A 99 -0.81 8.61 -8.61
CA LEU A 99 -1.26 9.87 -8.02
C LEU A 99 -0.02 10.74 -7.76
N PRO A 100 0.02 11.97 -8.30
CA PRO A 100 1.18 12.83 -8.15
C PRO A 100 1.43 13.18 -6.67
N ALA A 101 2.43 12.55 -6.06
CA ALA A 101 2.76 12.71 -4.64
C ALA A 101 3.10 14.17 -4.24
N ALA A 102 3.47 15.01 -5.21
CA ALA A 102 3.68 16.44 -5.01
C ALA A 102 2.39 17.18 -4.65
N THR A 103 1.25 16.73 -5.16
CA THR A 103 -0.04 17.44 -5.07
C THR A 103 -1.14 16.62 -4.38
N THR A 104 -0.93 15.32 -4.16
CA THR A 104 -1.89 14.44 -3.49
C THR A 104 -1.48 14.15 -2.04
N GLY A 105 -2.30 14.58 -1.08
CA GLY A 105 -2.20 14.17 0.34
C GLY A 105 -2.74 12.76 0.59
N VAL A 106 -2.52 12.22 1.79
CA VAL A 106 -2.92 10.84 2.15
C VAL A 106 -4.44 10.68 2.07
N GLU A 107 -5.18 11.62 2.64
CA GLU A 107 -6.64 11.63 2.69
C GLU A 107 -7.20 11.65 1.27
N ARG A 108 -6.68 12.56 0.43
CA ARG A 108 -7.09 12.67 -0.96
C ARG A 108 -6.79 11.40 -1.76
N ALA A 109 -5.63 10.78 -1.53
CA ALA A 109 -5.30 9.52 -2.19
C ALA A 109 -6.27 8.41 -1.80
N ALA A 110 -6.63 8.31 -0.51
CA ALA A 110 -7.63 7.36 -0.05
C ALA A 110 -9.01 7.62 -0.67
N GLU A 111 -9.47 8.87 -0.73
CA GLU A 111 -10.73 9.24 -1.40
C GLU A 111 -10.78 8.81 -2.86
N LEU A 112 -9.66 8.94 -3.58
CA LEU A 112 -9.58 8.58 -5.00
C LEU A 112 -9.52 7.07 -5.21
N VAL A 113 -8.84 6.35 -4.31
CA VAL A 113 -8.52 4.91 -4.47
C VAL A 113 -9.61 4.00 -3.91
N LEU A 114 -10.22 4.34 -2.77
CA LEU A 114 -11.24 3.49 -2.12
C LEU A 114 -12.43 3.15 -3.04
N PRO A 115 -12.98 4.09 -3.84
CA PRO A 115 -14.05 3.80 -4.79
C PRO A 115 -13.64 2.77 -5.85
N LEU A 116 -12.41 2.90 -6.38
CA LEU A 116 -11.85 1.95 -7.33
C LEU A 116 -11.71 0.56 -6.68
N LEU A 117 -11.09 0.47 -5.51
CA LEU A 117 -10.92 -0.80 -4.80
C LEU A 117 -12.24 -1.50 -4.53
N ARG A 118 -13.25 -0.77 -4.05
CA ARG A 118 -14.60 -1.31 -3.85
C ARG A 118 -15.18 -1.90 -5.13
N ALA A 119 -15.05 -1.20 -6.26
CA ALA A 119 -15.51 -1.69 -7.55
C ALA A 119 -14.73 -2.93 -8.04
N LEU A 120 -13.44 -3.03 -7.71
CA LEU A 120 -12.63 -4.21 -8.02
C LEU A 120 -13.04 -5.42 -7.18
N CYS A 121 -13.27 -5.24 -5.89
CA CYS A 121 -13.71 -6.31 -4.99
C CYS A 121 -15.12 -6.82 -5.33
N THR A 122 -16.03 -5.95 -5.78
CA THR A 122 -17.39 -6.36 -6.21
C THR A 122 -17.43 -6.92 -7.63
N SER A 123 -16.37 -6.71 -8.41
CA SER A 123 -16.30 -7.15 -9.79
C SER A 123 -16.18 -8.69 -9.86
N THR A 124 -17.15 -9.35 -10.50
CA THR A 124 -17.13 -10.79 -10.73
C THR A 124 -16.20 -11.15 -11.90
N GLY A 125 -15.17 -11.94 -11.61
CA GLY A 125 -14.20 -12.39 -12.61
C GLY A 125 -13.25 -13.44 -12.03
N PRO A 126 -12.97 -14.55 -12.73
CA PRO A 126 -12.19 -15.64 -12.15
C PRO A 126 -10.69 -15.33 -12.04
N ASP A 127 -10.16 -14.43 -12.87
CA ASP A 127 -8.70 -14.26 -12.94
C ASP A 127 -8.15 -13.21 -11.96
N PRO A 128 -6.90 -13.40 -11.49
CA PRO A 128 -6.23 -12.46 -10.60
C PRO A 128 -6.11 -11.06 -11.23
N LEU A 129 -6.32 -10.04 -10.41
CA LEU A 129 -6.08 -8.64 -10.76
C LEU A 129 -4.83 -8.16 -10.03
N ARG A 130 -3.96 -7.44 -10.74
CA ARG A 130 -2.75 -6.87 -10.16
C ARG A 130 -2.85 -5.36 -10.12
N LEU A 131 -2.57 -4.77 -8.96
CA LEU A 131 -2.71 -3.34 -8.71
C LEU A 131 -1.40 -2.79 -8.12
N ALA A 132 -0.91 -1.70 -8.69
CA ALA A 132 0.26 -0.99 -8.19
C ALA A 132 -0.10 0.47 -7.90
N PHE A 133 0.10 0.90 -6.67
CA PHE A 133 0.05 2.31 -6.29
C PHE A 133 1.44 2.91 -6.47
N LEU A 134 1.62 3.69 -7.53
CA LEU A 134 2.88 4.32 -7.85
C LEU A 134 3.03 5.63 -7.07
N VAL A 135 4.10 5.75 -6.30
CA VAL A 135 4.48 6.96 -5.57
C VAL A 135 5.90 7.35 -5.98
N THR A 136 6.07 8.55 -6.54
CA THR A 136 7.38 9.00 -7.02
C THR A 136 8.02 10.02 -6.10
N GLY A 137 9.33 9.87 -5.89
CA GLY A 137 10.16 10.82 -5.15
C GLY A 137 10.34 10.51 -3.67
N ARG A 138 11.22 11.29 -3.04
CA ARG A 138 11.60 11.14 -1.63
C ARG A 138 10.62 11.82 -0.66
N ALA A 139 9.77 12.74 -1.14
CA ALA A 139 9.07 13.71 -0.30
C ALA A 139 7.83 13.19 0.47
N ARG A 140 7.38 11.94 0.27
CA ARG A 140 6.12 11.43 0.86
C ARG A 140 6.16 9.93 1.25
N PRO A 141 7.01 9.53 2.22
CA PRO A 141 6.99 8.15 2.72
C PRO A 141 5.63 7.75 3.32
N GLU A 142 4.89 8.70 3.89
CA GLU A 142 3.60 8.45 4.55
C GLU A 142 2.52 8.03 3.54
N LEU A 143 2.53 8.64 2.34
CA LEU A 143 1.59 8.29 1.28
C LEU A 143 1.79 6.86 0.78
N ALA A 144 3.05 6.48 0.51
CA ALA A 144 3.37 5.10 0.12
C ALA A 144 2.98 4.10 1.21
N ALA A 145 3.27 4.41 2.48
CA ALA A 145 2.87 3.59 3.61
C ALA A 145 1.35 3.43 3.72
N ALA A 146 0.59 4.52 3.58
CA ALA A 146 -0.87 4.49 3.64
C ALA A 146 -1.48 3.67 2.49
N LEU A 147 -1.00 3.88 1.26
CA LEU A 147 -1.43 3.11 0.10
C LEU A 147 -1.02 1.63 0.20
N GLY A 148 0.14 1.34 0.81
CA GLY A 148 0.58 -0.02 1.11
C GLY A 148 -0.32 -0.72 2.13
N ALA A 149 -0.75 -0.01 3.19
CA ALA A 149 -1.71 -0.53 4.16
C ALA A 149 -3.08 -0.82 3.50
N VAL A 150 -3.57 0.12 2.67
CA VAL A 150 -4.79 -0.07 1.89
C VAL A 150 -4.67 -1.28 0.94
N ALA A 151 -3.53 -1.44 0.27
CA ALA A 151 -3.26 -2.58 -0.59
C ALA A 151 -3.33 -3.92 0.16
N GLN A 152 -2.76 -3.99 1.37
CA GLN A 152 -2.83 -5.20 2.20
C GLN A 152 -4.26 -5.54 2.59
N ILE A 153 -5.05 -4.55 3.03
CA ILE A 153 -6.45 -4.76 3.41
C ILE A 153 -7.23 -5.27 2.21
N ALA A 154 -7.09 -4.62 1.05
CA ALA A 154 -7.81 -5.02 -0.16
C ALA A 154 -7.45 -6.44 -0.63
N ALA A 155 -6.18 -6.85 -0.51
CA ALA A 155 -5.73 -8.21 -0.84
C ALA A 155 -6.23 -9.26 0.17
N VAL A 156 -6.49 -8.88 1.43
CA VAL A 156 -7.10 -9.76 2.44
C VAL A 156 -8.61 -9.88 2.21
N GLU A 157 -9.27 -8.79 1.83
CA GLU A 157 -10.71 -8.76 1.53
C GLU A 157 -11.06 -9.52 0.24
N ASP A 158 -10.18 -9.47 -0.76
CA ASP A 158 -10.34 -10.20 -2.03
C ASP A 158 -9.04 -10.90 -2.43
N GLY A 159 -8.99 -12.22 -2.24
CA GLY A 159 -7.81 -13.04 -2.57
C GLY A 159 -7.42 -13.06 -4.06
N ARG A 160 -8.27 -12.54 -4.97
CA ARG A 160 -7.92 -12.35 -6.39
C ARG A 160 -7.10 -11.10 -6.61
N LEU A 161 -7.17 -10.13 -5.69
CA LEU A 161 -6.48 -8.86 -5.81
C LEU A 161 -5.06 -8.97 -5.24
N ASN A 162 -4.08 -8.76 -6.10
CA ASN A 162 -2.69 -8.59 -5.72
C ASN A 162 -2.33 -7.10 -5.81
N ALA A 163 -2.36 -6.41 -4.67
CA ALA A 163 -2.08 -4.98 -4.61
C ALA A 163 -0.75 -4.70 -3.91
N VAL A 164 -0.05 -3.66 -4.37
CA VAL A 164 1.23 -3.25 -3.80
C VAL A 164 1.44 -1.75 -3.95
N SER A 165 2.03 -1.10 -2.94
CA SER A 165 2.57 0.24 -3.11
C SER A 165 4.01 0.19 -3.62
N VAL A 166 4.29 0.93 -4.69
CA VAL A 166 5.59 1.02 -5.35
C VAL A 166 6.09 2.44 -5.22
N ARG A 167 7.10 2.63 -4.38
CA ARG A 167 7.78 3.91 -4.20
C ARG A 167 9.04 3.95 -5.05
N VAL A 168 9.16 4.95 -5.92
CA VAL A 168 10.35 5.16 -6.76
C VAL A 168 11.05 6.42 -6.31
N GLU A 169 12.06 6.27 -5.44
CA GLU A 169 12.92 7.37 -4.99
C GLU A 169 14.07 7.62 -5.98
N ALA A 170 14.55 6.55 -6.63
CA ALA A 170 15.54 6.57 -7.68
C ALA A 170 15.17 5.55 -8.76
N LEU A 171 15.41 5.90 -10.03
CA LEU A 171 15.15 4.99 -11.14
C LEU A 171 16.24 3.92 -11.21
N PRO A 172 15.89 2.62 -11.23
CA PRO A 172 16.87 1.58 -11.49
C PRO A 172 17.35 1.67 -12.95
N GLY A 173 18.59 1.28 -13.23
CA GLY A 173 19.21 1.46 -14.55
C GLY A 173 18.54 0.73 -15.72
N TRP A 174 17.63 -0.22 -15.46
CA TRP A 174 16.83 -0.90 -16.48
C TRP A 174 15.50 -0.18 -16.79
N ALA A 175 15.06 0.74 -15.94
CA ALA A 175 13.79 1.44 -16.09
C ALA A 175 13.99 2.79 -16.78
N GLN A 176 13.11 3.07 -17.73
CA GLN A 176 13.08 4.36 -18.44
C GLN A 176 12.33 5.43 -17.63
N ASP A 177 11.36 5.00 -16.82
CA ASP A 177 10.51 5.88 -16.03
C ASP A 177 9.86 5.11 -14.84
N PRO A 178 9.23 5.81 -13.88
CA PRO A 178 8.63 5.16 -12.72
C PRO A 178 7.42 4.27 -13.03
N PHE A 179 6.69 4.54 -14.11
CA PHE A 179 5.60 3.69 -14.57
C PHE A 179 6.13 2.36 -15.14
N HIS A 180 7.28 2.37 -15.82
CA HIS A 180 8.00 1.14 -16.19
C HIS A 180 8.35 0.32 -14.93
N VAL A 181 8.77 0.95 -13.84
CA VAL A 181 9.01 0.25 -12.57
C VAL A 181 7.72 -0.39 -12.04
N ALA A 182 6.61 0.35 -11.99
CA ALA A 182 5.32 -0.18 -11.56
C ALA A 182 4.86 -1.37 -12.44
N ARG A 183 5.07 -1.30 -13.75
CA ARG A 183 4.75 -2.40 -14.68
C ARG A 183 5.57 -3.65 -14.43
N ALA A 184 6.87 -3.50 -14.19
CA ALA A 184 7.73 -4.61 -13.82
C ALA A 184 7.28 -5.22 -12.49
N GLU A 185 6.92 -4.37 -11.53
CA GLU A 185 6.42 -4.82 -10.25
C GLU A 185 5.13 -5.65 -10.42
N LEU A 186 4.18 -5.20 -11.23
CA LEU A 186 2.98 -5.97 -11.56
C LEU A 186 3.27 -7.33 -12.18
N ALA A 187 4.40 -7.56 -12.86
CA ALA A 187 4.71 -8.85 -13.45
C ALA A 187 5.16 -9.90 -12.41
N LEU A 188 5.72 -9.46 -11.27
CA LEU A 188 6.29 -10.35 -10.26
C LEU A 188 5.19 -11.03 -9.43
N PRO A 189 5.36 -12.33 -9.09
CA PRO A 189 4.49 -13.01 -8.13
C PRO A 189 4.74 -12.45 -6.72
N ARG A 190 3.68 -11.99 -6.05
CA ARG A 190 3.78 -11.35 -4.72
C ARG A 190 2.72 -11.87 -3.75
N PRO A 191 2.95 -12.97 -3.05
CA PRO A 191 2.14 -13.24 -1.86
C PRO A 191 2.52 -12.21 -0.78
N GLY A 192 1.58 -11.35 -0.38
CA GLY A 192 1.63 -10.61 0.88
C GLY A 192 2.57 -9.39 0.99
N LEU A 193 3.08 -8.83 -0.12
CA LEU A 193 3.91 -7.62 -0.06
C LEU A 193 3.07 -6.34 -0.06
N ALA A 194 3.18 -5.55 1.01
CA ALA A 194 2.50 -4.26 1.15
C ALA A 194 3.12 -3.16 0.30
N GLU A 195 4.45 -3.06 0.37
CA GLU A 195 5.20 -1.89 -0.04
C GLU A 195 6.59 -2.30 -0.52
N VAL A 196 7.00 -1.71 -1.63
CA VAL A 196 8.31 -1.85 -2.26
C VAL A 196 8.85 -0.46 -2.51
N ARG A 197 10.14 -0.23 -2.24
CA ARG A 197 10.81 0.99 -2.66
C ARG A 197 12.02 0.71 -3.53
N TYR A 198 12.26 1.63 -4.44
CA TYR A 198 13.44 1.69 -5.30
C TYR A 198 14.25 2.91 -4.92
N THR A 199 15.47 2.68 -4.46
CA THR A 199 16.44 3.71 -4.04
C THR A 199 17.73 3.58 -4.85
N ASP A 200 18.70 4.45 -4.59
CA ASP A 200 20.02 4.40 -5.24
C ASP A 200 20.76 3.07 -4.98
N THR A 201 20.44 2.38 -3.88
CA THR A 201 21.04 1.08 -3.51
C THR A 201 20.28 -0.12 -4.10
N GLY A 202 19.16 0.13 -4.78
CA GLY A 202 18.34 -0.88 -5.42
C GLY A 202 16.95 -1.03 -4.82
N ARG A 203 16.36 -2.23 -5.04
CA ARG A 203 15.00 -2.56 -4.62
C ARG A 203 14.97 -3.11 -3.20
N GLU A 204 14.11 -2.54 -2.38
CA GLU A 204 13.86 -2.97 -1.01
C GLU A 204 12.37 -3.26 -0.79
N VAL A 205 12.07 -4.24 0.05
CA VAL A 205 10.70 -4.57 0.45
C VAL A 205 10.50 -4.31 1.93
N ARG A 206 9.29 -3.84 2.28
CA ARG A 206 8.91 -3.60 3.67
C ARG A 206 8.46 -4.92 4.30
N VAL A 207 9.09 -5.27 5.42
CA VAL A 207 8.81 -6.51 6.16
C VAL A 207 8.61 -6.23 7.64
N LEU A 208 7.80 -7.05 8.31
CA LEU A 208 7.73 -7.05 9.77
C LEU A 208 8.94 -7.79 10.33
N ARG A 209 9.63 -7.16 11.28
CA ARG A 209 10.76 -7.74 12.00
C ARG A 209 10.47 -7.74 13.49
N THR A 210 10.97 -8.78 14.17
CA THR A 210 10.97 -8.82 15.64
C THR A 210 11.97 -7.81 16.16
N ARG A 211 11.55 -6.95 17.09
CA ARG A 211 12.46 -6.03 17.76
C ARG A 211 13.38 -6.85 18.68
N PRO A 212 14.70 -6.68 18.62
CA PRO A 212 15.58 -7.26 19.63
C PRO A 212 15.19 -6.71 21.01
N THR A 213 15.15 -7.56 22.01
CA THR A 213 14.84 -7.17 23.39
C THR A 213 15.78 -6.04 23.79
N PRO A 214 15.27 -4.83 24.09
CA PRO A 214 16.15 -3.76 24.51
C PRO A 214 16.85 -4.20 25.81
N PRO A 215 18.13 -3.85 26.01
CA PRO A 215 18.75 -4.01 27.32
C PRO A 215 17.87 -3.28 28.35
N ALA A 216 17.71 -3.88 29.53
CA ALA A 216 16.86 -3.35 30.59
C ALA A 216 17.12 -1.83 30.75
N PRO A 217 16.08 -0.98 30.72
CA PRO A 217 16.29 0.45 30.77
C PRO A 217 17.01 0.81 32.08
N ALA A 218 18.18 1.43 31.98
CA ALA A 218 18.92 1.96 33.14
C ALA A 218 18.18 3.12 33.84
N SER A 219 17.08 3.60 33.27
CA SER A 219 16.18 4.56 33.91
C SER A 219 14.76 4.45 33.36
N PRO A 220 13.72 4.59 34.20
CA PRO A 220 12.35 4.64 33.75
C PRO A 220 12.18 5.80 32.78
N VAL A 221 11.37 5.57 31.73
CA VAL A 221 11.01 6.56 30.70
C VAL A 221 10.75 7.92 31.34
N GLY A 222 11.36 8.98 30.80
CA GLY A 222 11.40 10.35 31.34
C GLY A 222 10.07 11.11 31.39
N LEU A 223 8.98 10.42 31.75
CA LEU A 223 7.72 11.04 32.15
C LEU A 223 7.90 11.60 33.55
N ARG A 224 7.81 12.93 33.66
CA ARG A 224 7.85 13.64 34.93
C ARG A 224 6.55 13.38 35.67
N ARG A 225 6.66 13.01 36.95
CA ARG A 225 5.50 12.93 37.84
C ARG A 225 4.80 14.30 37.87
N GLY A 226 3.50 14.33 37.56
CA GLY A 226 2.71 15.56 37.47
C GLY A 226 2.79 16.31 36.13
N GLY A 227 3.52 15.80 35.14
CA GLY A 227 3.51 16.35 33.78
C GLY A 227 2.14 16.19 33.13
N ARG A 228 1.71 17.20 32.37
CA ARG A 228 0.53 17.10 31.51
C ARG A 228 0.98 16.62 30.14
N TYR A 229 0.47 15.48 29.72
CA TYR A 229 0.79 14.85 28.44
C TYR A 229 -0.48 14.77 27.61
N LEU A 230 -0.38 15.20 26.35
CA LEU A 230 -1.45 14.98 25.39
C LEU A 230 -1.35 13.55 24.88
N VAL A 231 -2.37 12.75 25.15
CA VAL A 231 -2.56 11.45 24.49
C VAL A 231 -3.52 11.72 23.34
N GLY A 232 -2.97 11.89 22.14
CA GLY A 232 -3.76 11.94 20.91
C GLY A 232 -4.36 10.56 20.66
N VAL A 233 -5.68 10.51 20.49
CA VAL A 233 -6.43 9.31 20.12
C VAL A 233 -6.53 9.23 18.60
#